data_AF-A0A0F9G5V3-F1
#
_entry.id   AF-A0A0F9G5V3-F1
#
_cell.length_a   1.000
_cell.length_b   1.000
_cell.length_c   1.000
_cell.angle_alpha   90.00
_cell.angle_beta   90.00
_cell.angle_gamma   90.00
#
_symmetry.space_group_name_H-M   'P 1'
#
loop_
_entity.id
_entity.type
_entity.pdbx_description
1 polymer ?
#
loop_
_entity_poly.entity_id
_entity_poly.type
_entity_poly.pdbx_seq_one_letter_code
_entity_poly.pdbx_strand_id
1 'polypeptide(L)'
;MDDHYFQTLSNMESTLRALEKRVPAPKLTDFGGAHVFRYIERSIHQAIIQKLARIISGLHAARILLSYGFVQELGALQRMIDEFQQDVMFLSQGVISGDLTDLHERYLDAFYMEELDKPGDPLASEQKRPMIPRQKILSYLAKLDGSTLDSYRGVETPRTLGKMYSGFVHGASPHIMDMYGGNPPKFHVAGMLGTPRIDEHR
;
A
#
# COMPACT_ATOMS: atom_id res chain seq x y z
N MET A 1 -2.55 -24.33 6.87
CA MET A 1 -2.77 -22.87 6.96
C MET A 1 -2.48 -22.23 5.61
N ASP A 2 -1.41 -22.64 4.94
CA ASP A 2 -1.01 -22.19 3.60
C ASP A 2 -2.07 -22.39 2.51
N ASP A 3 -2.79 -23.52 2.49
CA ASP A 3 -3.81 -23.80 1.46
C ASP A 3 -4.94 -22.77 1.44
N HIS A 4 -5.41 -22.34 2.62
CA HIS A 4 -6.43 -21.30 2.72
C HIS A 4 -5.90 -19.93 2.28
N TYR A 5 -4.62 -19.65 2.55
CA TYR A 5 -3.96 -18.43 2.11
C TYR A 5 -3.85 -18.38 0.58
N PHE A 6 -3.40 -19.47 -0.06
CA PHE A 6 -3.33 -19.59 -1.51
C PHE A 6 -4.71 -19.49 -2.17
N GLN A 7 -5.70 -20.18 -1.62
CA GLN A 7 -7.06 -20.09 -2.14
C GLN A 7 -7.60 -18.65 -2.03
N THR A 8 -7.31 -17.96 -0.93
CA THR A 8 -7.70 -16.56 -0.75
C THR A 8 -7.04 -15.67 -1.79
N LEU A 9 -5.73 -15.79 -2.02
CA LEU A 9 -5.03 -14.99 -3.03
C LEU A 9 -5.55 -15.28 -4.44
N SER A 10 -5.78 -16.55 -4.79
CA SER A 10 -6.36 -16.94 -6.07
C SER A 10 -7.76 -16.33 -6.27
N ASN A 11 -8.56 -16.27 -5.21
CA ASN A 11 -9.87 -15.63 -5.25
C ASN A 11 -9.74 -14.11 -5.46
N MET A 12 -8.84 -13.46 -4.71
CA MET A 12 -8.58 -12.01 -4.84
C MET A 12 -8.12 -11.63 -6.25
N GLU A 13 -7.22 -12.42 -6.85
CA GLU A 13 -6.79 -12.24 -8.24
C GLU A 13 -7.96 -12.37 -9.21
N SER A 14 -8.76 -13.42 -9.06
CA SER A 14 -9.93 -13.65 -9.92
C SER A 14 -10.93 -12.50 -9.82
N THR A 15 -11.18 -11.99 -8.61
CA THR A 15 -12.01 -10.82 -8.37
C THR A 15 -11.41 -9.56 -8.99
N LEU A 16 -10.09 -9.33 -8.85
CA LEU A 16 -9.41 -8.21 -9.50
C LEU A 16 -9.60 -8.25 -11.02
N ARG A 17 -9.42 -9.41 -11.66
CA ARG A 17 -9.63 -9.57 -13.11
C ARG A 17 -11.07 -9.31 -13.51
N ALA A 18 -12.03 -9.69 -12.69
CA ALA A 18 -13.44 -9.38 -12.93
C ALA A 18 -13.71 -7.87 -12.86
N LEU A 19 -13.13 -7.17 -11.88
CA LEU A 19 -13.26 -5.71 -11.72
C LEU A 19 -12.53 -4.93 -12.82
N GLU A 20 -11.34 -5.37 -13.22
CA GLU A 20 -10.53 -4.79 -14.29
C GLU A 20 -11.31 -4.71 -15.62
N LYS A 21 -12.10 -5.74 -15.93
CA LYS A 21 -12.96 -5.77 -17.12
C LYS A 21 -14.13 -4.76 -17.09
N ARG A 22 -14.42 -4.14 -15.94
CA ARG A 22 -15.53 -3.19 -15.77
C ARG A 22 -15.10 -1.73 -15.91
N VAL A 23 -13.81 -1.46 -16.10
CA VAL A 23 -13.29 -0.14 -16.40
C VAL A 23 -12.64 -0.11 -17.78
N PRO A 24 -12.55 1.05 -18.44
CA PRO A 24 -11.76 1.18 -19.66
C PRO A 24 -10.31 0.77 -19.40
N ALA A 25 -9.77 -0.10 -20.27
CA ALA A 25 -8.40 -0.60 -20.18
C ALA A 25 -7.37 0.54 -20.38
N PRO A 26 -6.17 0.43 -19.77
CA PRO A 26 -5.13 1.41 -20.01
C PRO A 26 -4.68 1.36 -21.48
N LYS A 27 -4.29 2.51 -22.02
CA LYS A 27 -3.77 2.63 -23.39
C LYS A 27 -2.25 2.72 -23.35
N LEU A 28 -1.61 2.19 -24.39
CA LEU A 28 -0.19 2.41 -24.62
C LEU A 28 0.00 3.85 -25.11
N THR A 29 0.89 4.59 -24.45
CA THR A 29 1.18 6.00 -24.73
C THR A 29 2.67 6.25 -24.76
N ASP A 30 3.12 7.20 -25.57
CA ASP A 30 4.50 7.65 -25.56
C ASP A 30 4.78 8.55 -24.35
N PHE A 31 5.87 8.26 -23.65
CA PHE A 31 6.36 9.05 -22.52
C PHE A 31 7.89 8.99 -22.50
N GLY A 32 8.54 10.12 -22.77
CA GLY A 32 10.01 10.19 -22.77
C GLY A 32 10.70 9.34 -23.82
N GLY A 33 10.07 9.09 -24.96
CA GLY A 33 10.60 8.21 -26.00
C GLY A 33 10.46 6.71 -25.69
N ALA A 34 9.77 6.35 -24.60
CA ALA A 34 9.39 4.98 -24.28
C ALA A 34 7.86 4.82 -24.33
N HIS A 35 7.40 3.60 -24.58
CA HIS A 35 5.98 3.27 -24.53
C HIS A 35 5.59 2.80 -23.12
N VAL A 36 4.57 3.43 -22.54
CA VAL A 36 4.07 3.12 -21.20
C VAL A 36 2.55 2.98 -21.19
N PHE A 37 2.00 2.14 -20.31
CA PHE A 37 0.55 2.03 -20.15
C PHE A 37 0.03 3.13 -19.21
N ARG A 38 -1.05 3.80 -19.62
CA ARG A 38 -1.75 4.83 -18.84
C ARG A 38 -3.26 4.70 -18.96
N TYR A 39 -3.96 4.91 -17.84
CA TYR A 39 -5.40 5.15 -17.88
C TYR A 39 -5.64 6.59 -18.35
N ILE A 40 -6.38 6.76 -19.44
CA ILE A 40 -6.68 8.07 -20.01
C ILE A 40 -7.80 8.75 -19.24
N GLU A 41 -8.78 7.97 -18.80
CA GLU A 41 -9.98 8.44 -18.10
C GLU A 41 -9.67 8.84 -16.65
N ARG A 42 -8.58 8.31 -16.07
CA ARG A 42 -8.10 8.63 -14.71
C ARG A 42 -9.20 8.58 -13.65
N SER A 43 -10.11 7.62 -13.79
CA SER A 43 -11.29 7.50 -12.94
C SER A 43 -10.96 6.97 -11.55
N ILE A 44 -11.87 7.21 -10.60
CA ILE A 44 -11.79 6.65 -9.24
C ILE A 44 -11.76 5.11 -9.24
N HIS A 45 -12.55 4.48 -10.12
CA HIS A 45 -12.59 3.01 -10.24
C HIS A 45 -11.26 2.43 -10.75
N GLN A 46 -10.62 3.10 -11.71
CA GLN A 46 -9.27 2.72 -12.19
C GLN A 46 -8.21 2.88 -11.09
N ALA A 47 -8.34 3.88 -10.22
CA ALA A 47 -7.44 4.05 -9.07
C ALA A 47 -7.60 2.94 -8.03
N ILE A 48 -8.85 2.56 -7.73
CA ILE A 48 -9.16 1.41 -6.86
C ILE A 48 -8.54 0.12 -7.41
N ILE A 49 -8.69 -0.16 -8.70
CA ILE A 49 -8.11 -1.36 -9.34
C ILE A 49 -6.60 -1.39 -9.22
N GLN A 50 -5.92 -0.27 -9.48
CA GLN A 50 -4.46 -0.19 -9.35
C GLN A 50 -3.99 -0.43 -7.90
N LYS A 51 -4.70 0.11 -6.91
CA LYS A 51 -4.39 -0.13 -5.49
C LYS A 51 -4.65 -1.58 -5.07
N LEU A 52 -5.75 -2.18 -5.51
CA LEU A 52 -6.04 -3.60 -5.29
C LEU A 52 -4.95 -4.50 -5.91
N ALA A 53 -4.50 -4.19 -7.12
CA ALA A 53 -3.38 -4.91 -7.74
C ALA A 53 -2.10 -4.83 -6.88
N ARG A 54 -1.80 -3.64 -6.33
CA ARG A 54 -0.66 -3.46 -5.41
C ARG A 54 -0.81 -4.24 -4.11
N ILE A 55 -2.00 -4.26 -3.50
CA ILE A 55 -2.29 -5.06 -2.30
C ILE A 55 -2.04 -6.55 -2.58
N ILE A 56 -2.64 -7.09 -3.64
CA ILE A 56 -2.52 -8.52 -4.00
C ILE A 56 -1.07 -8.88 -4.29
N SER A 57 -0.36 -8.07 -5.08
CA SER A 57 1.07 -8.29 -5.35
C SER A 57 1.92 -8.22 -4.07
N GLY A 58 1.57 -7.33 -3.14
CA GLY A 58 2.23 -7.19 -1.86
C GLY A 58 2.02 -8.41 -0.98
N LEU A 59 0.81 -8.99 -0.95
CA LEU A 59 0.55 -10.21 -0.18
C LEU A 59 1.35 -11.41 -0.71
N HIS A 60 1.47 -11.57 -2.03
CA HIS A 60 2.35 -12.57 -2.62
C HIS A 60 3.81 -12.40 -2.19
N ALA A 61 4.33 -11.18 -2.27
CA ALA A 61 5.69 -10.87 -1.83
C ALA A 61 5.87 -11.09 -0.32
N ALA A 62 4.89 -10.72 0.50
CA ALA A 62 4.91 -10.91 1.95
C ALA A 62 5.11 -12.38 2.32
N ARG A 63 4.38 -13.29 1.66
CA ARG A 63 4.53 -14.73 1.85
C ARG A 63 5.94 -15.22 1.51
N ILE A 64 6.49 -14.77 0.38
CA ILE A 64 7.84 -15.14 -0.04
C ILE A 64 8.85 -14.65 0.99
N LEU A 65 8.79 -13.38 1.38
CA LEU A 65 9.71 -12.79 2.37
C LEU A 65 9.65 -13.55 3.70
N LEU A 66 8.45 -13.84 4.19
CA LEU A 66 8.27 -14.61 5.42
C LEU A 66 8.89 -16.02 5.32
N SER A 67 8.70 -16.68 4.18
CA SER A 67 9.24 -18.04 3.93
C SER A 67 10.78 -18.09 3.93
N TYR A 68 11.42 -16.98 3.59
CA TYR A 68 12.88 -16.81 3.61
C TYR A 68 13.40 -16.02 4.83
N GLY A 69 12.51 -15.67 5.76
CA GLY A 69 12.84 -15.00 7.01
C GLY A 69 13.19 -13.52 6.93
N PHE A 70 12.75 -12.82 5.88
CA PHE A 70 12.94 -11.37 5.70
C PHE A 70 11.84 -10.57 6.40
N VAL A 71 11.85 -10.57 7.74
CA VAL A 71 10.78 -9.95 8.57
C VAL A 71 10.84 -8.43 8.60
N GLN A 72 12.01 -7.82 8.39
CA GLN A 72 12.13 -6.37 8.31
C GLN A 72 11.47 -5.82 7.05
N GLU A 73 11.79 -6.44 5.92
CA GLU A 73 11.21 -6.13 4.62
C GLU A 73 9.70 -6.42 4.62
N LEU A 74 9.28 -7.50 5.29
CA LEU A 74 7.88 -7.81 5.51
C LEU A 74 7.18 -6.68 6.30
N GLY A 75 7.79 -6.14 7.35
CA GLY A 75 7.23 -5.03 8.13
C GLY A 75 7.02 -3.76 7.29
N ALA A 76 8.00 -3.41 6.45
CA ALA A 76 7.85 -2.30 5.50
C ALA A 76 6.73 -2.56 4.48
N LEU A 77 6.61 -3.81 4.02
CA LEU A 77 5.58 -4.20 3.06
C LEU A 77 4.17 -4.19 3.67
N GLN A 78 4.03 -4.62 4.92
CA GLN A 78 2.78 -4.53 5.69
C GLN A 78 2.33 -3.07 5.83
N ARG A 79 3.27 -2.15 6.11
CA ARG A 79 2.98 -0.71 6.17
C ARG A 79 2.41 -0.17 4.86
N MET A 80 2.96 -0.63 3.74
CA MET A 80 2.52 -0.23 2.41
C MET A 80 1.14 -0.83 2.08
N ILE A 81 0.90 -2.10 2.40
CA ILE A 81 -0.38 -2.79 2.17
C ILE A 81 -1.51 -2.13 2.97
N ASP A 82 -1.28 -1.83 4.25
CA ASP A 82 -2.25 -1.14 5.11
C ASP A 82 -2.68 0.22 4.52
N GLU A 83 -1.71 1.00 4.05
CA GLU A 83 -1.99 2.30 3.43
C GLU A 83 -2.80 2.18 2.14
N PHE A 84 -2.50 1.18 1.31
CA PHE A 84 -3.27 0.91 0.09
C PHE A 84 -4.67 0.42 0.40
N GLN A 85 -4.85 -0.38 1.45
CA GLN A 85 -6.17 -0.80 1.91
C GLN A 85 -7.00 0.42 2.34
N GLN A 86 -6.42 1.33 3.11
CA GLN A 86 -7.08 2.57 3.52
C GLN A 86 -7.46 3.44 2.32
N ASP A 87 -6.60 3.53 1.30
CA ASP A 87 -6.92 4.22 0.03
C ASP A 87 -8.09 3.58 -0.70
N VAL A 88 -8.11 2.24 -0.82
CA VAL A 88 -9.21 1.52 -1.46
C VAL A 88 -10.51 1.77 -0.71
N MET A 89 -10.49 1.69 0.62
CA MET A 89 -11.67 1.97 1.45
C MET A 89 -12.14 3.41 1.27
N PHE A 90 -11.22 4.37 1.30
CA PHE A 90 -11.52 5.80 1.10
C PHE A 90 -12.25 6.05 -0.21
N LEU A 91 -11.66 5.60 -1.32
CA LEU A 91 -12.23 5.79 -2.65
C LEU A 91 -13.56 5.03 -2.83
N SER A 92 -13.62 3.79 -2.33
CA SER A 92 -14.82 2.96 -2.48
C SER A 92 -15.99 3.52 -1.69
N GLN A 93 -15.74 4.02 -0.47
CA GLN A 93 -16.78 4.63 0.35
C GLN A 93 -17.32 5.91 -0.27
N GLY A 94 -16.46 6.77 -0.84
CA GLY A 94 -16.91 7.95 -1.60
C GLY A 94 -17.84 7.58 -2.75
N VAL A 95 -17.55 6.49 -3.47
CA VAL A 95 -18.42 5.99 -4.54
C VAL A 95 -19.74 5.41 -4.00
N ILE A 96 -19.67 4.54 -2.98
CA ILE A 96 -20.84 3.83 -2.43
C ILE A 96 -21.83 4.79 -1.77
N SER A 97 -21.32 5.75 -1.00
CA SER A 97 -22.13 6.74 -0.30
C SER A 97 -22.63 7.87 -1.21
N GLY A 98 -22.06 8.02 -2.41
CA GLY A 98 -22.29 9.18 -3.27
C GLY A 98 -21.66 10.47 -2.74
N ASP A 99 -20.73 10.39 -1.77
CA ASP A 99 -20.06 11.52 -1.12
C ASP A 99 -18.63 11.72 -1.65
N LEU A 100 -18.53 12.09 -2.93
CA LEU A 100 -17.27 12.49 -3.54
C LEU A 100 -16.94 13.94 -3.19
N THR A 101 -15.97 14.10 -2.29
CA THR A 101 -15.49 15.41 -1.80
C THR A 101 -14.24 15.90 -2.54
N ASP A 102 -13.89 17.19 -2.41
CA ASP A 102 -12.63 17.79 -2.89
C ASP A 102 -11.36 17.04 -2.41
N LEU A 103 -11.45 16.26 -1.33
CA LEU A 103 -10.34 15.42 -0.89
C LEU A 103 -10.09 14.26 -1.86
N HIS A 104 -11.16 13.67 -2.43
CA HIS A 104 -11.06 12.59 -3.41
C HIS A 104 -10.49 13.11 -4.73
N GLU A 105 -10.93 14.28 -5.20
CA GLU A 105 -10.42 14.89 -6.43
C GLU A 105 -8.92 15.17 -6.32
N ARG A 106 -8.49 15.88 -5.27
CA ARG A 106 -7.06 16.12 -5.01
C ARG A 106 -6.26 14.83 -4.86
N TYR A 107 -6.85 13.81 -4.25
CA TYR A 107 -6.21 12.51 -4.15
C TYR A 107 -6.00 11.89 -5.53
N LEU A 108 -7.02 11.90 -6.40
CA LEU A 108 -6.92 11.34 -7.75
C LEU A 108 -5.93 12.13 -8.61
N ASP A 109 -5.96 13.46 -8.53
CA ASP A 109 -4.99 14.33 -9.20
C ASP A 109 -3.56 13.98 -8.79
N ALA A 110 -3.32 13.86 -7.48
CA ALA A 110 -2.01 13.46 -6.97
C ALA A 110 -1.65 12.03 -7.39
N PHE A 111 -2.59 11.10 -7.36
CA PHE A 111 -2.37 9.68 -7.67
C PHE A 111 -1.99 9.45 -9.14
N TYR A 112 -2.60 10.19 -10.06
CA TYR A 112 -2.32 10.08 -11.50
C TYR A 112 -1.21 11.00 -12.00
N MET A 113 -0.66 11.85 -11.13
CA MET A 113 0.47 12.70 -11.46
C MET A 113 1.75 11.87 -11.54
N GLU A 114 2.53 12.09 -12.60
CA GLU A 114 3.85 11.49 -12.75
C GLU A 114 4.80 11.98 -11.64
N GLU A 115 5.89 11.27 -11.38
CA GLU A 115 6.93 11.81 -10.49
C GLU A 115 7.81 12.84 -11.20
N LEU A 116 8.01 12.64 -12.51
CA LEU A 116 8.90 13.44 -13.33
C LEU A 116 8.12 14.00 -14.52
N ASP A 117 8.10 15.32 -14.68
CA ASP A 117 7.44 16.00 -15.81
C ASP A 117 8.33 16.13 -17.05
N LYS A 118 9.64 15.90 -16.89
CA LYS A 118 10.65 15.93 -17.95
C LYS A 118 11.34 14.57 -18.10
N PRO A 119 10.74 13.61 -18.82
CA PRO A 119 11.26 12.24 -18.87
C PRO A 119 12.63 12.11 -19.54
N GLY A 120 12.94 12.98 -20.50
CA GLY A 120 14.23 13.03 -21.20
C GLY A 120 15.34 13.71 -20.40
N ASP A 121 14.99 14.43 -19.33
CA ASP A 121 15.93 15.02 -18.37
C ASP A 121 15.33 14.99 -16.95
N PRO A 122 15.34 13.81 -16.30
CA PRO A 122 14.79 13.62 -14.96
C PRO A 122 15.33 14.61 -13.90
N LEU A 123 16.59 15.04 -14.05
CA LEU A 123 17.23 15.95 -13.09
C LEU A 123 16.70 17.38 -13.19
N ALA A 124 16.19 17.76 -14.37
CA ALA A 124 15.53 19.03 -14.58
C ALA A 124 14.05 19.04 -14.18
N SER A 125 13.50 17.91 -13.71
CA SER A 125 12.11 17.82 -13.27
C SER A 125 11.84 18.80 -12.13
N GLU A 126 10.84 19.66 -12.30
CA GLU A 126 10.40 20.61 -11.27
C GLU A 126 9.11 20.14 -10.59
N GLN A 127 8.48 19.09 -11.14
CA GLN A 127 7.26 18.53 -10.62
C GLN A 127 7.43 18.03 -9.18
N LYS A 128 6.52 18.46 -8.32
CA LYS A 128 6.40 17.98 -6.95
C LYS A 128 5.02 17.39 -6.78
N ARG A 129 4.95 16.07 -6.83
CA ARG A 129 3.70 15.37 -6.57
C ARG A 129 3.25 15.63 -5.13
N PRO A 130 2.06 16.22 -4.91
CA PRO A 130 1.63 16.57 -3.57
C PRO A 130 1.33 15.31 -2.76
N MET A 131 1.72 15.32 -1.49
CA MET A 131 1.37 14.25 -0.56
C MET A 131 -0.01 14.51 0.05
N ILE A 132 -0.94 13.56 -0.08
CA ILE A 132 -2.24 13.64 0.60
C ILE A 132 -2.06 13.24 2.07
N PRO A 133 -2.32 14.14 3.04
CA PRO A 133 -2.10 13.83 4.44
C PRO A 133 -2.94 12.64 4.89
N ARG A 134 -2.27 11.62 5.43
CA ARG A 134 -2.93 10.36 5.82
C ARG A 134 -4.02 10.54 6.85
N GLN A 135 -3.80 11.46 7.77
CA GLN A 135 -4.79 11.86 8.77
C GLN A 135 -6.12 12.29 8.13
N LYS A 136 -6.11 12.97 6.98
CA LYS A 136 -7.35 13.42 6.32
C LYS A 136 -8.16 12.24 5.78
N ILE A 137 -7.50 11.22 5.23
CA ILE A 137 -8.16 9.99 4.78
C ILE A 137 -8.75 9.24 5.97
N LEU A 138 -7.97 9.04 7.04
CA LEU A 138 -8.45 8.35 8.24
C LEU A 138 -9.63 9.09 8.90
N SER A 139 -9.57 10.41 8.97
CA SER A 139 -10.69 11.23 9.49
C SER A 139 -11.94 11.16 8.62
N TYR A 140 -11.81 10.98 7.30
CA TYR A 140 -12.97 10.73 6.45
C TYR A 140 -13.60 9.37 6.78
N LEU A 141 -12.79 8.31 6.82
CA LEU A 141 -13.27 6.95 7.09
C LEU A 141 -13.96 6.84 8.46
N ALA A 142 -13.37 7.43 9.51
CA ALA A 142 -13.96 7.37 10.85
C ALA A 142 -15.30 8.11 10.99
N LYS A 143 -15.62 9.06 10.10
CA LYS A 143 -16.94 9.71 10.08
C LYS A 143 -18.04 8.79 9.56
N LEU A 144 -17.69 7.84 8.67
CA LEU A 144 -18.64 6.92 8.06
C LEU A 144 -19.04 5.77 8.97
N ASP A 145 -18.16 5.35 9.88
CA ASP A 145 -18.40 4.21 10.76
C ASP A 145 -19.55 4.41 11.76
N GLY A 146 -20.06 5.64 11.95
CA GLY A 146 -21.37 5.93 12.56
C GLY A 146 -21.59 5.48 14.01
N SER A 147 -20.69 4.70 14.60
CA SER A 147 -20.79 4.23 15.98
C SER A 147 -20.36 5.35 16.92
N THR A 148 -21.31 5.85 17.69
CA THR A 148 -21.11 6.73 18.86
C THR A 148 -20.22 6.13 19.94
N LEU A 149 -19.84 4.85 19.81
CA LEU A 149 -18.80 4.18 20.60
C LEU A 149 -17.45 4.29 19.86
N ASP A 150 -16.71 5.34 20.21
CA ASP A 150 -15.29 5.57 19.91
C ASP A 150 -14.89 5.94 18.47
N SER A 151 -15.47 7.02 17.91
CA SER A 151 -14.91 7.73 16.74
C SER A 151 -13.41 8.10 16.90
N TYR A 152 -12.95 8.26 18.15
CA TYR A 152 -11.53 8.45 18.48
C TYR A 152 -10.69 7.19 18.22
N ARG A 153 -11.19 5.98 18.51
CA ARG A 153 -10.48 4.71 18.25
C ARG A 153 -10.43 4.35 16.76
N GLY A 154 -11.46 4.75 16.00
CA GLY A 154 -11.52 4.52 14.54
C GLY A 154 -10.37 5.19 13.77
N VAL A 155 -9.91 6.36 14.22
CA VAL A 155 -8.73 7.05 13.64
C VAL A 155 -7.43 6.64 14.32
N GLU A 156 -7.43 6.49 15.65
CA GLU A 156 -6.21 6.23 16.41
C GLU A 156 -5.65 4.83 16.18
N THR A 157 -6.49 3.82 15.91
CA THR A 157 -6.01 2.44 15.69
C THR A 157 -5.22 2.31 14.39
N PRO A 158 -5.74 2.73 13.21
CA PRO A 158 -4.96 2.73 11.97
C PRO A 158 -3.73 3.64 12.05
N ARG A 159 -3.84 4.79 12.73
CA ARG A 159 -2.70 5.69 12.95
C ARG A 159 -1.60 5.05 13.78
N THR A 160 -1.97 4.33 14.83
CA THR A 160 -1.02 3.62 15.71
C THR A 160 -0.35 2.48 14.96
N LEU A 161 -1.12 1.70 14.18
CA LEU A 161 -0.58 0.67 13.30
C LEU A 161 0.46 1.26 12.32
N GLY A 162 0.09 2.35 11.64
CA GLY A 162 0.99 3.05 10.73
C GLY A 162 2.28 3.55 11.40
N LYS A 163 2.21 3.98 12.67
CA LYS A 163 3.40 4.37 13.46
C LYS A 163 4.27 3.19 13.82
N MET A 164 3.68 2.08 14.28
CA MET A 164 4.42 0.88 14.66
C MET A 164 5.28 0.37 13.51
N TYR A 165 4.74 0.40 12.29
CA TYR A 165 5.47 -0.07 11.11
C TYR A 165 6.33 1.01 10.41
N SER A 166 6.19 2.28 10.78
CA SER A 166 6.97 3.39 10.20
C SER A 166 8.48 3.19 10.36
N GLY A 167 8.90 2.59 11.48
CA GLY A 167 10.30 2.30 11.76
C GLY A 167 10.95 1.33 10.78
N PHE A 168 10.20 0.37 10.23
CA PHE A 168 10.69 -0.54 9.19
C PHE A 168 10.91 0.17 7.85
N VAL A 169 10.11 1.20 7.56
CA VAL A 169 10.22 1.97 6.30
C VAL A 169 11.40 2.95 6.34
N HIS A 170 11.59 3.63 7.48
CA HIS A 170 12.61 4.68 7.60
C HIS A 170 13.93 4.20 8.21
N GLY A 171 14.05 2.92 8.59
CA GLY A 171 15.26 2.38 9.20
C GLY A 171 15.50 2.94 10.60
N ALA A 172 14.48 2.91 11.45
CA ALA A 172 14.64 3.31 12.85
C ALA A 172 15.55 2.30 13.58
N SER A 173 16.51 2.82 14.36
CA SER A 173 17.50 1.97 15.04
C SER A 173 16.88 0.84 15.88
N PRO A 174 15.80 1.06 16.68
CA PRO A 174 15.18 -0.03 17.42
C PRO A 174 14.70 -1.19 16.53
N HIS A 175 14.09 -0.88 15.39
CA HIS A 175 13.62 -1.88 14.42
C HIS A 175 14.77 -2.59 13.72
N ILE A 176 15.83 -1.87 13.32
CA ILE A 176 17.02 -2.48 12.73
C ILE A 176 17.68 -3.46 13.71
N MET A 177 17.71 -3.11 15.00
CA MET A 177 18.31 -3.97 16.02
C MET A 177 17.56 -5.29 16.22
N ASP A 178 16.33 -5.44 15.75
CA ASP A 178 15.65 -6.74 15.72
C ASP A 178 16.40 -7.76 14.83
N MET A 179 17.17 -7.29 13.84
CA MET A 179 18.04 -8.14 13.01
C MET A 179 19.30 -8.61 13.71
N TYR A 180 19.60 -8.15 14.93
CA TYR A 180 20.86 -8.42 15.62
C TYR A 180 20.68 -9.47 16.72
N GLY A 181 21.43 -10.57 16.65
CA GLY A 181 21.34 -11.63 17.65
C GLY A 181 22.17 -12.87 17.32
N GLY A 182 21.92 -13.96 18.04
CA GLY A 182 22.67 -15.21 17.93
C GLY A 182 23.90 -15.27 18.85
N ASN A 183 24.71 -16.33 18.70
CA ASN A 183 25.95 -16.53 19.45
C ASN A 183 27.06 -17.05 18.51
N PRO A 184 28.09 -16.23 18.17
CA PRO A 184 28.28 -14.84 18.59
C PRO A 184 27.21 -13.91 17.96
N PRO A 185 26.91 -12.76 18.61
CA PRO A 185 25.88 -11.85 18.12
C PRO A 185 26.34 -11.13 16.84
N LYS A 186 25.46 -11.06 15.85
CA LYS A 186 25.69 -10.39 14.56
C LYS A 186 24.37 -9.99 13.89
N PHE A 187 24.47 -9.18 12.84
CA PHE A 187 23.33 -8.90 11.96
C PHE A 187 22.99 -10.09 11.07
N HIS A 188 21.70 -10.41 11.00
CA HIS A 188 21.12 -11.43 10.12
C HIS A 188 20.66 -10.77 8.81
N VAL A 189 21.61 -10.51 7.91
CA VAL A 189 21.37 -9.76 6.65
C VAL A 189 20.84 -10.62 5.48
N ALA A 190 20.82 -11.94 5.63
CA ALA A 190 20.36 -12.89 4.62
C ALA A 190 19.05 -13.58 5.03
N GLY A 191 18.23 -12.89 5.82
CA GLY A 191 17.05 -13.44 6.47
C GLY A 191 17.36 -13.98 7.87
N MET A 192 16.29 -14.08 8.67
CA MET A 192 16.34 -14.36 10.11
C MET A 192 15.84 -15.76 10.47
N LEU A 193 15.81 -16.68 9.51
CA LEU A 193 15.42 -18.08 9.75
C LEU A 193 16.25 -18.71 10.87
N GLY A 194 15.58 -19.42 11.77
CA GLY A 194 16.20 -20.04 12.95
C GLY A 194 16.49 -19.07 14.10
N THR A 195 16.08 -17.80 14.00
CA THR A 195 16.07 -16.87 15.14
C THR A 195 14.70 -16.86 15.83
N PRO A 196 14.63 -16.54 17.13
CA PRO A 196 13.35 -16.43 17.86
C PRO A 196 12.36 -15.45 17.21
N ARG A 197 12.86 -14.44 16.49
CA ARG A 197 12.00 -13.47 15.79
C ARG A 197 11.11 -14.11 14.74
N ILE A 198 11.53 -15.18 14.07
CA ILE A 198 10.68 -15.83 13.08
C ILE A 198 9.50 -16.55 13.71
N ASP A 199 9.67 -17.10 14.91
CA ASP A 199 8.60 -17.81 15.60
C ASP A 199 7.47 -16.88 16.04
N GLU A 200 7.73 -15.57 16.19
CA GLU A 200 6.70 -14.55 16.45
C GLU A 200 5.79 -14.26 15.24
N HIS A 201 6.20 -14.68 14.04
CA HIS A 201 5.50 -14.42 12.77
C HIS A 201 4.91 -15.68 12.12
N ARG A 202 4.96 -16.83 12.80
CA ARG A 202 4.43 -18.12 12.34
C ARG A 202 3.00 -18.38 12.80
#